data_AF-K0RNY6-F1
#
_entry.id   AF-K0RNY6-F1
#
_cell.length_a   1.000
_cell.length_b   1.000
_cell.length_c   1.000
_cell.angle_alpha   90.00
_cell.angle_beta   90.00
_cell.angle_gamma   90.00
#
_symmetry.space_group_name_H-M   'P 1'
#
loop_
_entity.id
_entity.type
_entity.pdbx_description
1 polymer ?
#
loop_
_entity_poly.entity_id
_entity_poly.type
_entity_poly.pdbx_seq_one_letter_code
_entity_poly.pdbx_strand_id
1 'polypeptide(L)' 'MGFSRYVEVGRVVYINYGADAGKIATVIDIVDQNKCLVDGPEEITG' A
#
# COMPACT_ATOMS: atom_id res chain seq x y z
N MET A 1 5.25 -18.52 -16.35
CA MET A 1 4.44 -17.28 -16.41
C MET A 1 3.66 -17.22 -15.12
N GLY A 2 4.03 -16.34 -14.20
CA GLY A 2 3.54 -16.34 -12.83
C GLY A 2 3.09 -14.94 -12.39
N PHE A 3 2.32 -14.88 -11.31
CA PHE A 3 1.98 -13.61 -10.67
C PHE A 3 3.27 -12.93 -10.21
N SER A 4 3.37 -11.61 -10.39
CA SER A 4 4.57 -10.83 -10.03
C SER A 4 4.32 -9.78 -8.95
N ARG A 5 3.05 -9.62 -8.57
CA ARG A 5 2.58 -8.64 -7.59
C ARG A 5 2.05 -9.37 -6.38
N TYR A 6 2.95 -9.64 -5.44
CA TYR A 6 2.61 -10.20 -4.14
C TYR A 6 2.53 -9.08 -3.11
N VAL A 7 1.71 -9.29 -2.08
CA VAL A 7 1.66 -8.39 -0.92
C VAL A 7 2.81 -8.76 -0.01
N GLU A 8 3.76 -7.84 0.12
CA GLU A 8 5.01 -8.02 0.87
C GLU A 8 5.36 -6.68 1.54
N VAL A 9 6.04 -6.74 2.68
CA VAL A 9 6.58 -5.54 3.34
C VAL A 9 7.58 -4.83 2.41
N GLY A 10 7.48 -3.51 2.31
CA GLY A 10 8.28 -2.67 1.41
C GLY A 10 7.70 -2.51 0.00
N ARG A 11 6.54 -3.11 -0.30
CA ARG A 11 5.85 -2.90 -1.57
C ARG A 11 5.08 -1.60 -1.60
N VAL A 12 5.18 -0.90 -2.72
CA VAL A 12 4.42 0.31 -3.00
C VAL A 12 3.04 -0.07 -3.54
N VAL A 13 2.01 0.57 -2.98
CA VAL A 13 0.60 0.38 -3.31
C VAL A 13 -0.06 1.71 -3.63
N TYR A 14 -1.08 1.66 -4.48
CA TYR A 14 -1.93 2.80 -4.82
C TYR A 14 -3.28 2.63 -4.12
N ILE A 15 -3.77 3.71 -3.49
CA ILE A 15 -5.06 3.70 -2.79
C ILE A 15 -6.16 4.10 -3.76
N ASN A 16 -7.03 3.15 -4.10
CA ASN A 16 -8.05 3.34 -5.15
C ASN A 16 -9.37 3.97 -4.65
N TYR A 17 -9.63 3.95 -3.33
CA TYR A 17 -10.87 4.47 -2.74
C TYR A 17 -10.67 4.80 -1.26
N GLY A 18 -11.59 5.57 -0.67
CA GLY A 18 -11.53 6.01 0.73
C GLY A 18 -11.05 7.45 0.87
N ALA A 19 -10.74 7.86 2.10
CA ALA A 19 -10.29 9.22 2.40
C ALA A 19 -8.95 9.57 1.72
N ASP A 20 -8.09 8.58 1.53
CA ASP A 20 -6.75 8.71 0.95
C ASP A 20 -6.68 8.26 -0.53
N ALA A 21 -7.81 8.25 -1.23
CA ALA A 21 -7.86 7.85 -2.63
C ALA A 21 -6.97 8.74 -3.51
N GLY A 22 -6.20 8.13 -4.41
CA GLY A 22 -5.24 8.83 -5.28
C GLY A 22 -3.83 8.90 -4.73
N LYS A 23 -3.62 8.55 -3.46
CA LYS A 23 -2.31 8.53 -2.82
C LYS A 23 -1.57 7.23 -3.05
N ILE A 24 -0.25 7.30 -2.90
CA ILE A 24 0.67 6.17 -2.98
C ILE A 24 1.23 5.94 -1.57
N ALA A 25 1.26 4.68 -1.15
CA ALA A 25 1.79 4.28 0.15
C ALA A 25 2.68 3.04 0.03
N THR A 26 3.41 2.72 1.08
CA THR A 26 4.26 1.54 1.21
C THR A 26 3.70 0.63 2.28
N VAL A 27 3.62 -0.67 2.03
CA VAL A 27 3.22 -1.67 3.02
C VAL A 27 4.34 -1.80 4.06
N ILE A 28 4.04 -1.47 5.31
CA ILE A 28 4.98 -1.57 6.43
C ILE A 28 4.82 -2.91 7.15
N ASP A 29 3.58 -3.40 7.26
CA ASP A 29 3.28 -4.67 7.91
C ASP A 29 1.98 -5.29 7.38
N ILE A 30 1.81 -6.59 7.56
CA ILE A 30 0.63 -7.35 7.15
C ILE A 30 -0.10 -7.81 8.41
N VAL A 31 -1.29 -7.25 8.65
CA VAL A 31 -2.09 -7.57 9.84
C VAL A 31 -2.82 -8.91 9.62
N ASP A 32 -3.48 -9.04 8.47
CA ASP A 32 -4.20 -10.24 8.07
C ASP A 32 -4.27 -10.35 6.53
N GLN A 33 -4.95 -11.37 6.00
CA GLN A 33 -5.05 -11.61 4.55
C GLN A 33 -5.74 -10.46 3.79
N ASN A 34 -6.58 -9.66 4.45
CA ASN A 34 -7.38 -8.59 3.86
C ASN A 34 -6.89 -7.19 4.25
N LYS A 35 -6.00 -7.07 5.24
CA LYS A 35 -5.56 -5.79 5.79
C LYS A 35 -4.05 -5.73 5.94
N CYS A 36 -3.49 -4.62 5.52
CA CYS A 36 -2.09 -4.28 5.73
C CYS A 36 -1.98 -2.89 6.36
N LEU A 37 -0.92 -2.69 7.12
CA LEU A 37 -0.52 -1.39 7.59
C LEU A 37 0.28 -0.72 6.47
N VAL A 38 -0.13 0.48 6.08
CA VAL A 38 0.52 1.25 5.03
C VAL A 38 0.92 2.61 5.56
N ASP A 39 2.06 3.11 5.09
CA ASP A 39 2.55 4.44 5.38
C ASP A 39 3.09 5.09 4.10
N GLY A 40 2.91 6.40 3.97
CA GLY A 40 3.25 7.15 2.76
C GLY A 40 3.96 8.46 3.10
N PRO A 41 4.88 8.95 2.27
CA PRO A 41 5.50 10.24 2.50
C PRO A 41 4.44 11.34 2.40
N GLU A 42 4.18 11.99 3.53
CA GLU A 42 3.20 13.08 3.68
C GLU A 42 3.53 14.25 2.74
N GLU A 43 4.82 14.53 2.47
CA GLU A 43 5.25 15.62 1.59
C GLU A 43 5.01 15.41 0.09
N ILE A 44 4.92 14.17 -0.40
CA ILE A 44 4.79 13.88 -1.85
C ILE A 44 3.35 13.52 -2.21
N THR A 45 2.58 13.01 -1.26
CA THR A 45 1.24 12.47 -1.48
C THR A 45 0.15 13.09 -0.60
N GLY A 46 0.47 14.16 0.14
CA GLY A 46 -0.44 14.90 1.04
C GLY A 46 -1.81 15.20 0.44
#